data_AF-A0A954ITM8-F1
#
_entry.id   AF-A0A954ITM8-F1
#
_cell.length_a   1.000
_cell.length_b   1.000
_cell.length_c   1.000
_cell.angle_alpha   90.00
_cell.angle_beta   90.00
_cell.angle_gamma   90.00
#
_symmetry.space_group_name_H-M   'P 1'
#
loop_
_entity.id
_entity.type
_entity.pdbx_description
1 polymer ?
#
loop_
_entity_poly.entity_id
_entity_poly.type
_entity_poly.pdbx_seq_one_letter_code
_entity_poly.pdbx_strand_id
1 'polypeptide(L)' 'MAVSSKRLLPAPSPLFYPPACRQEPLWEMSICGDLTDKQPEQIARLVELPRGSRGIIYFDSGGGSVYVGLSLATLIRLR' A
#
# COMPACT_ATOMS: atom_id res chain seq x y z
N MET A 1 49.34 20.82 -3.30
CA MET A 1 48.88 19.84 -2.27
C MET A 1 47.67 20.43 -1.56
N ALA A 2 46.45 19.95 -1.85
CA ALA A 2 45.23 20.42 -1.20
C ALA A 2 44.71 19.34 -0.25
N VAL A 3 44.77 19.59 1.05
CA VAL A 3 44.30 18.65 2.08
C VAL A 3 42.79 18.81 2.22
N SER A 4 42.04 17.87 1.65
CA SER A 4 40.59 17.77 1.76
C SER A 4 40.20 17.35 3.18
N SER A 5 39.91 18.32 4.03
CA SER A 5 39.42 18.12 5.39
C SER A 5 37.99 17.52 5.36
N LYS A 6 37.90 16.19 5.41
CA LYS A 6 36.62 15.48 5.60
C LYS A 6 36.08 15.84 6.99
N ARG A 7 35.05 16.69 7.05
CA ARG A 7 34.27 16.91 8.28
C ARG A 7 33.59 15.60 8.64
N LEU A 8 34.10 14.93 9.67
CA LEU A 8 33.42 13.80 10.29
C LEU A 8 32.17 14.36 10.98
N LEU A 9 31.00 13.90 10.54
CA LEU A 9 29.76 14.17 11.26
C LEU A 9 29.81 13.44 12.61
N PRO A 10 29.31 14.04 13.69
CA PRO A 10 29.26 13.39 15.00
C PRO A 10 28.42 12.12 14.91
N ALA A 11 28.89 11.04 15.54
CA ALA A 11 28.16 9.78 15.61
C ALA A 11 26.76 10.02 16.22
N PRO A 12 25.70 9.41 15.68
CA PRO A 12 24.35 9.58 16.23
C PRO A 12 24.32 9.12 17.68
N SER A 13 23.73 9.95 18.54
CA SER A 13 23.58 9.69 19.98
C SER A 13 22.86 8.34 20.20
N PRO A 14 23.31 7.47 21.13
CA PRO A 14 22.66 6.18 21.39
C PRO A 14 21.22 6.30 21.92
N LEU A 15 20.80 7.50 22.31
CA LEU A 15 19.45 7.83 22.77
C LEU A 15 18.47 8.21 21.66
N PHE A 16 18.95 8.37 20.42
CA PHE A 16 18.11 8.75 19.28
C PHE A 16 18.24 7.73 18.17
N TYR A 17 17.69 6.54 18.40
CA TYR A 17 17.23 5.74 17.26
C TYR A 17 15.97 6.41 16.73
N PRO A 18 15.92 6.86 15.46
CA PRO A 18 14.62 7.13 14.86
C PRO A 18 13.79 5.86 15.07
N PRO A 19 12.48 5.98 15.42
CA PRO A 19 11.65 4.80 15.57
C PRO A 19 11.85 3.98 14.30
N ALA A 20 12.30 2.72 14.45
CA ALA A 20 12.39 1.82 13.32
C ALA A 20 11.05 1.95 12.60
N CYS A 21 11.06 2.46 11.37
CA CYS A 21 9.84 2.74 10.63
C CYS A 21 9.04 1.45 10.66
N ARG A 22 7.98 1.40 11.48
CA ARG A 22 7.27 0.16 11.76
C ARG A 22 6.69 -0.25 10.42
N GLN A 23 7.33 -1.22 9.78
CA GLN A 23 6.87 -1.78 8.53
C GLN A 23 5.67 -2.63 8.91
N GLU A 24 4.52 -1.98 9.03
CA GLU A 24 3.24 -2.69 9.05
C GLU A 24 3.22 -3.61 7.82
N PRO A 25 2.90 -4.90 7.99
CA PRO A 25 2.93 -5.84 6.89
C PRO A 25 2.00 -5.33 5.78
N LEU A 26 2.57 -5.14 4.59
CA LEU A 26 1.81 -4.75 3.42
C LEU A 26 0.87 -5.91 3.07
N TRP A 27 -0.42 -5.63 3.00
CA TRP A 27 -1.36 -6.63 2.51
C TRP A 27 -1.29 -6.68 0.98
N GLU A 28 -1.60 -7.85 0.44
CA GLU A 28 -1.61 -8.09 -1.00
C GLU A 28 -2.93 -8.76 -1.37
N MET A 29 -3.56 -8.31 -2.47
CA MET A 29 -4.76 -8.95 -3.01
C MET A 29 -4.73 -8.96 -4.54
N SER A 30 -5.40 -9.95 -5.13
CA SER A 30 -5.56 -10.05 -6.58
C SER A 30 -7.03 -10.01 -6.99
N ILE A 31 -7.30 -9.26 -8.05
CA ILE A 31 -8.61 -9.18 -8.70
C ILE A 31 -8.51 -9.94 -10.02
N CYS A 32 -8.99 -11.18 -10.02
CA CYS A 32 -8.90 -12.11 -11.14
C CYS A 32 -10.28 -12.46 -11.74
N GLY A 33 -10.40 -12.37 -13.06
CA GLY A 33 -11.62 -12.70 -13.82
C GLY A 33 -12.57 -11.50 -14.02
N ASP A 34 -13.85 -11.78 -14.31
CA ASP A 34 -14.88 -10.75 -14.50
C ASP A 34 -15.24 -10.09 -13.16
N LEU A 35 -15.20 -8.76 -13.15
CA LEU A 35 -15.55 -7.93 -11.98
C LEU A 35 -17.02 -8.07 -11.60
N THR A 36 -17.90 -8.36 -12.56
CA THR A 36 -19.35 -8.35 -12.38
C THR A 36 -19.81 -9.49 -11.48
N ASP A 37 -19.30 -10.71 -11.72
CA ASP A 37 -19.75 -11.90 -11.01
C ASP A 37 -19.18 -12.00 -9.60
N LYS A 38 -17.94 -11.51 -9.40
CA LYS A 38 -17.21 -11.60 -8.12
C LYS A 38 -17.21 -10.31 -7.31
N GLN A 39 -18.07 -9.36 -7.66
CA GLN A 39 -18.15 -8.07 -7.01
C GLN A 39 -18.29 -8.16 -5.47
N PRO A 40 -19.27 -8.92 -4.91
CA PRO A 40 -19.50 -8.88 -3.47
C PRO A 40 -18.31 -9.44 -2.69
N GLU A 41 -17.63 -10.47 -3.19
CA GLU A 41 -16.45 -11.05 -2.54
C GLU A 41 -15.26 -10.09 -2.56
N GLN A 42 -15.04 -9.39 -3.68
CA GLN A 42 -13.94 -8.42 -3.81
C GLN A 42 -14.15 -7.21 -2.89
N ILE A 43 -15.39 -6.73 -2.79
CA ILE A 43 -15.75 -5.64 -1.86
C ILE A 43 -15.57 -6.08 -0.42
N ALA A 44 -16.03 -7.28 -0.05
CA ALA A 44 -15.88 -7.81 1.31
C ALA A 44 -14.41 -7.88 1.72
N ARG A 45 -13.54 -8.43 0.85
CA ARG A 45 -12.08 -8.46 1.08
C ARG A 45 -11.51 -7.06 1.27
N LEU A 46 -11.94 -6.08 0.48
CA LEU A 46 -11.45 -4.70 0.60
C LEU A 46 -11.88 -4.03 1.91
N VAL A 47 -13.07 -4.39 2.43
CA VAL A 47 -13.62 -3.87 3.69
C VAL A 47 -12.98 -4.53 4.92
N GLU A 48 -12.51 -5.77 4.81
CA GLU A 48 -11.78 -6.46 5.89
C GLU A 48 -10.39 -5.86 6.14
N LEU A 49 -9.82 -5.15 5.17
CA LEU A 49 -8.51 -4.51 5.31
C LEU A 49 -8.55 -3.37 6.35
N PRO A 50 -7.50 -3.21 7.18
CA PRO A 50 -7.41 -2.11 8.13
C PRO A 50 -7.41 -0.75 7.42
N ARG A 51 -8.09 0.26 7.98
CA ARG A 51 -8.10 1.62 7.42
C ARG A 51 -6.74 2.28 7.54
N GLY A 52 -6.33 3.06 6.54
CA GLY A 52 -5.01 3.70 6.51
C GLY A 52 -3.83 2.73 6.36
N SER A 53 -4.10 1.45 6.09
CA SER A 53 -3.05 0.47 5.78
C SER A 53 -2.54 0.65 4.35
N ARG A 54 -1.31 0.18 4.12
CA ARG A 54 -0.69 0.16 2.79
C ARG A 54 -0.72 -1.27 2.26
N GLY A 55 -0.98 -1.40 0.97
CA GLY A 55 -0.95 -2.70 0.31
C GLY A 55 -0.92 -2.59 -1.21
N ILE A 56 -0.93 -3.75 -1.85
CA ILE A 56 -0.80 -3.89 -3.30
C ILE A 56 -2.01 -4.65 -3.84
N ILE A 57 -2.62 -4.11 -4.90
CA ILE A 57 -3.69 -4.76 -5.65
C ILE A 57 -3.14 -5.16 -7.01
N TYR A 58 -3.16 -6.45 -7.31
CA TYR A 58 -2.85 -6.99 -8.63
C TYR A 58 -4.13 -7.14 -9.45
N PHE A 59 -4.12 -6.65 -10.68
CA PHE A 59 -5.25 -6.75 -11.60
C PHE A 59 -4.94 -7.78 -12.68
N ASP A 60 -5.70 -8.86 -12.70
CA ASP A 60 -5.74 -9.88 -13.75
C ASP A 60 -7.19 -10.08 -14.18
N SER A 61 -7.83 -8.96 -14.51
CA SER A 61 -9.25 -8.89 -14.87
C SER A 61 -9.39 -8.43 -16.31
N GLY A 62 -10.26 -9.10 -17.08
CA GLY A 62 -10.68 -8.65 -18.41
C GLY A 62 -11.64 -7.45 -18.38
N GLY A 63 -11.97 -6.93 -17.19
CA GLY A 63 -12.96 -5.89 -16.99
C GLY A 63 -14.31 -6.46 -16.56
N GLY A 64 -15.39 -5.80 -17.01
CA GLY A 64 -16.76 -6.12 -16.65
C GLY A 64 -17.61 -4.84 -16.63
N SER A 65 -18.51 -4.74 -15.66
CA SER A 65 -19.35 -3.56 -15.47
C SER A 65 -18.56 -2.33 -15.00
N VAL A 66 -18.74 -1.20 -15.70
CA VAL A 66 -18.17 0.11 -15.34
C VAL A 66 -18.59 0.55 -13.94
N TYR A 67 -19.85 0.25 -13.56
CA TYR A 67 -20.37 0.60 -12.25
C TYR A 67 -19.61 -0.11 -11.13
N VAL A 68 -19.23 -1.38 -11.35
CA VAL A 68 -18.45 -2.15 -10.38
C VAL A 68 -17.05 -1.58 -10.22
N GLY A 69 -16.40 -1.23 -11.33
CA GLY A 69 -15.09 -0.57 -11.29
C GLY A 69 -15.13 0.77 -10.54
N LEU A 70 -16.13 1.61 -10.81
CA LEU A 70 -16.33 2.87 -10.09
C LEU A 70 -16.61 2.65 -8.61
N SER A 71 -17.42 1.65 -8.26
CA SER A 71 -17.72 1.29 -6.87
C SER A 71 -16.44 0.93 -6.11
N LEU A 72 -15.61 0.06 -6.71
CA LEU A 72 -14.36 -0.41 -6.12
C LEU A 72 -13.34 0.74 -5.99
N ALA A 73 -13.19 1.56 -7.03
CA ALA A 73 -12.32 2.74 -7.01
C ALA A 73 -12.76 3.77 -5.95
N THR A 74 -14.08 3.97 -5.80
CA THR A 74 -14.65 4.87 -4.80
C THR A 74 -14.35 4.37 -3.39
N LEU A 75 -14.50 3.06 -3.13
CA LEU A 75 -14.12 2.46 -1.85
C LEU A 75 -12.63 2.63 -1.55
N ILE A 76 -11.75 2.37 -2.53
CA ILE A 76 -10.31 2.56 -2.36
C ILE A 76 -9.98 4.04 -2.06
N ARG A 77 -10.66 4.99 -2.70
CA ARG A 77 -10.34 6.41 -2.58
C ARG A 77 -10.87 7.06 -1.30
N LEU A 78 -12.05 6.64 -0.84
CA LEU A 78 -12.76 7.28 0.27
C LEU A 78 -12.56 6.61 1.62
N ARG A 79 -12.14 5.34 1.66
CA ARG A 79 -12.04 4.55 2.90
C ARG A 79 -10.72 4.74 3.63
#